data_AF-A0A847XGL3-F1
#
_entry.id   AF-A0A847XGL3-F1
#
_cell.length_a   1.000
_cell.length_b   1.000
_cell.length_c   1.000
_cell.angle_alpha   90.00
_cell.angle_beta   90.00
_cell.angle_gamma   90.00
#
_symmetry.space_group_name_H-M   'P 1'
#
loop_
_entity.id
_entity.type
_entity.pdbx_description
1 polymer ?
#
loop_
_entity_poly.entity_id
_entity_poly.type
_entity_poly.pdbx_seq_one_letter_code
_entity_poly.pdbx_strand_id
1 'polypeptide(L)'
;MLTIIKGMGLLLLTLILFSLFSLKAPKGDKAMSGLAGAAIASFLIEAIHKYINGDFLKIAFLGEVGISSGNLAGVAAASLVAINMGANPVFALVAGVALSGIGILPGFIAGYVIG
;
A
#
# COMPACT_ATOMS: atom_id res chain seq x y z
N MET A 1 15.90 0.77 24.87
CA MET A 1 16.70 1.70 24.05
C MET A 1 17.14 1.10 22.71
N LEU A 2 17.74 -0.10 22.69
CA LEU A 2 18.17 -0.78 21.45
C LEU A 2 17.03 -0.98 20.43
N THR A 3 15.82 -1.35 20.86
CA THR A 3 14.66 -1.56 19.98
C THR A 3 14.23 -0.29 19.26
N ILE A 4 14.26 0.85 19.95
CA ILE A 4 13.90 2.16 19.37
C ILE A 4 14.94 2.55 18.31
N ILE A 5 16.22 2.39 18.61
CA ILE A 5 17.32 2.65 17.67
C ILE A 5 17.20 1.75 16.43
N LYS A 6 16.89 0.47 16.61
CA LYS A 6 16.64 -0.46 15.49
C LYS A 6 15.43 -0.04 14.65
N GLY A 7 14.31 0.32 15.28
CA GLY A 7 13.11 0.78 14.58
C GLY A 7 13.36 2.06 13.79
N MET A 8 13.98 3.08 14.41
CA MET A 8 14.37 4.31 13.73
C MET A 8 15.36 4.07 12.59
N GLY A 9 16.36 3.22 12.81
CA GLY A 9 17.35 2.86 11.79
C GLY A 9 16.72 2.18 10.57
N LEU A 10 15.81 1.23 10.79
CA LEU A 10 15.04 0.58 9.72
C LEU A 10 14.14 1.56 8.97
N LEU A 11 13.52 2.51 9.70
CA LEU A 11 12.66 3.53 9.11
C LEU A 11 13.46 4.47 8.20
N LEU A 12 14.62 4.94 8.67
CA LEU A 12 15.53 5.76 7.87
C LEU A 12 16.07 5.00 6.66
N LEU A 13 16.48 3.74 6.83
CA LEU A 13 16.93 2.90 5.72
C LEU A 13 15.83 2.74 4.66
N THR A 14 14.60 2.48 5.08
CA THR A 14 13.46 2.31 4.17
C THR A 14 13.15 3.61 3.42
N LEU A 15 13.19 4.76 4.11
CA LEU A 15 13.02 6.07 3.48
C LEU A 15 14.10 6.36 2.43
N ILE A 16 15.36 6.01 2.71
CA ILE A 16 16.46 6.17 1.75
C ILE A 16 16.21 5.29 0.52
N LEU A 17 15.83 4.02 0.71
CA LEU A 17 15.53 3.11 -0.39
C LEU A 17 14.37 3.62 -1.26
N PHE A 18 13.27 4.05 -0.63
CA PHE A 18 12.12 4.62 -1.36
C PHE A 18 12.46 5.94 -2.06
N SER A 19 13.30 6.79 -1.45
CA SER A 19 13.76 8.02 -2.10
C SER A 19 14.64 7.72 -3.31
N LEU A 20 15.57 6.77 -3.19
CA LEU A 20 16.41 6.34 -4.31
C LEU A 20 15.57 5.73 -5.43
N PHE A 21 14.57 4.90 -5.09
CA PHE A 21 13.65 4.35 -6.06
C PHE A 21 12.85 5.45 -6.77
N SER A 22 12.26 6.38 -6.02
CA SER A 22 11.48 7.50 -6.58
C SER A 22 12.28 8.32 -7.59
N LEU A 23 13.55 8.61 -7.27
CA LEU A 23 14.40 9.49 -8.06
C LEU A 23 15.13 8.79 -9.23
N LYS A 24 15.48 7.51 -9.08
CA LYS A 24 16.33 6.79 -10.06
C LYS A 24 15.60 5.75 -10.89
N ALA A 25 14.50 5.19 -10.39
CA ALA A 25 13.78 4.15 -11.14
C ALA A 25 12.93 4.79 -12.26
N PRO A 26 12.79 4.15 -13.43
CA PRO A 26 11.88 4.61 -14.49
C PRO A 26 10.47 4.82 -13.95
N LYS A 27 9.89 6.01 -14.14
CA LYS A 27 8.58 6.40 -13.56
C LYS A 27 8.48 6.15 -12.03
N GLY A 28 9.60 6.13 -11.30
CA GLY A 28 9.66 5.80 -9.88
C GLY A 28 8.77 6.68 -9.02
N ASP A 29 8.80 8.00 -9.23
CA ASP A 29 7.95 8.96 -8.54
C ASP A 29 6.44 8.70 -8.75
N LYS A 30 6.04 8.41 -9.99
CA LYS A 30 4.65 8.04 -10.31
C LYS A 30 4.22 6.75 -9.62
N ALA A 31 5.10 5.75 -9.64
CA ALA A 31 4.86 4.48 -8.97
C ALA A 31 4.71 4.67 -7.45
N MET A 32 5.59 5.46 -6.84
CA MET A 32 5.54 5.77 -5.40
C MET A 32 4.29 6.58 -5.03
N SER A 33 3.86 7.50 -5.89
CA SER A 33 2.58 8.20 -5.73
C SER A 33 1.40 7.22 -5.74
N GLY A 34 1.41 6.24 -6.65
CA GLY A 34 0.40 5.17 -6.69
C GLY A 34 0.40 4.29 -5.44
N LEU A 35 1.60 3.94 -4.93
CA LEU A 35 1.76 3.20 -3.69
C LEU A 35 1.21 3.97 -2.48
N ALA A 36 1.48 5.27 -2.41
CA ALA A 36 0.96 6.13 -1.34
C ALA A 36 -0.57 6.19 -1.39
N GLY A 37 -1.16 6.34 -2.58
CA GLY A 37 -2.61 6.27 -2.78
C GLY A 37 -3.20 4.93 -2.32
N ALA A 38 -2.54 3.82 -2.64
CA ALA A 38 -2.95 2.49 -2.21
C ALA A 38 -2.92 2.32 -0.68
N ALA A 39 -1.87 2.83 -0.02
CA ALA A 39 -1.77 2.77 1.44
C ALA A 39 -2.87 3.59 2.12
N ILE A 40 -3.22 4.77 1.56
CA ILE A 40 -4.33 5.60 2.05
C ILE A 40 -5.68 4.87 1.86
N ALA A 41 -5.88 4.21 0.72
CA ALA A 41 -7.14 3.52 0.41
C ALA A 41 -7.33 2.18 1.15
N SER A 42 -6.26 1.62 1.75
CA SER A 42 -6.28 0.31 2.42
C SER A 42 -5.84 0.42 3.88
N PHE A 43 -4.53 0.45 4.14
CA PHE A 43 -3.97 0.43 5.49
C PHE A 43 -4.40 1.60 6.37
N LEU A 44 -4.56 2.80 5.82
CA LEU A 44 -5.05 3.92 6.63
C LEU A 44 -6.51 3.70 7.05
N ILE A 45 -7.34 3.15 6.16
CA ILE A 45 -8.73 2.78 6.46
C ILE A 45 -8.78 1.65 7.48
N GLU A 46 -7.94 0.61 7.32
CA GLU A 46 -7.78 -0.44 8.32
C GLU A 46 -7.40 0.17 9.66
N ALA A 47 -6.41 1.06 9.70
CA ALA A 47 -5.92 1.62 10.95
C ALA A 47 -7.00 2.37 11.73
N ILE A 48 -7.80 3.18 11.03
CA ILE A 48 -8.91 3.93 11.64
C ILE A 48 -10.04 2.98 12.06
N HIS A 49 -10.51 2.13 11.15
CA HIS A 49 -11.72 1.36 11.41
C HIS A 49 -11.49 0.13 12.29
N LYS A 50 -10.37 -0.56 12.12
CA LYS A 50 -10.01 -1.71 12.94
C LYS A 50 -9.55 -1.29 14.32
N TYR A 51 -8.47 -0.50 14.42
CA TYR A 51 -7.84 -0.26 15.71
C TYR A 51 -8.56 0.82 16.54
N ILE A 52 -9.05 1.89 15.91
CA ILE A 52 -9.76 2.96 16.65
C ILE A 52 -11.22 2.58 16.84
N ASN A 53 -11.97 2.42 15.75
CA ASN A 53 -13.42 2.23 15.87
C ASN A 53 -13.80 0.83 16.36
N GLY A 54 -13.12 -0.22 15.87
CA GLY A 54 -13.35 -1.60 16.25
C GLY A 54 -12.79 -1.93 17.64
N ASP A 55 -11.47 -1.85 17.79
CA ASP A 55 -10.79 -2.33 19.00
C ASP A 55 -10.91 -1.36 20.18
N PHE A 56 -10.75 -0.05 19.95
CA PHE A 56 -10.79 0.95 21.03
C PHE A 56 -12.22 1.37 21.38
N LEU A 57 -13.05 1.74 20.41
CA LEU A 57 -14.46 2.14 20.62
C LEU A 57 -15.44 0.96 20.71
N LYS A 58 -14.98 -0.28 20.48
CA LYS A 58 -15.77 -1.53 20.61
C LYS A 58 -16.94 -1.65 19.64
N ILE A 59 -16.82 -1.10 18.42
CA ILE A 59 -17.82 -1.24 17.36
C ILE A 59 -17.38 -2.35 16.40
N ALA A 60 -17.79 -3.60 16.69
CA ALA A 60 -17.33 -4.80 15.98
C ALA A 60 -17.46 -4.73 14.44
N PHE A 61 -18.59 -4.22 13.94
CA PHE A 61 -18.81 -4.05 12.49
C PHE A 61 -17.74 -3.19 11.82
N LEU A 62 -17.33 -2.08 12.45
CA LEU A 62 -16.28 -1.23 11.89
C LEU A 62 -14.91 -1.92 11.95
N GLY A 63 -14.70 -2.79 12.95
CA GLY A 63 -13.55 -3.67 13.00
C GLY A 63 -13.42 -4.54 11.74
N GLU A 64 -14.50 -5.21 11.36
CA GLU A 64 -14.55 -6.06 10.16
C GLU A 64 -14.37 -5.26 8.86
N VAL A 65 -14.97 -4.07 8.76
CA VAL A 65 -14.76 -3.16 7.63
C VAL A 65 -13.28 -2.80 7.50
N GLY A 66 -12.61 -2.47 8.59
CA GLY A 66 -11.18 -2.15 8.59
C GLY A 66 -10.32 -3.32 8.11
N ILE A 67 -10.57 -4.53 8.62
CA ILE A 67 -9.86 -5.75 8.19
C ILE A 67 -10.06 -5.99 6.68
N SER A 68 -11.30 -5.83 6.20
CA SER A 68 -11.62 -5.98 4.77
C SER A 68 -10.82 -4.98 3.92
N SER A 69 -10.77 -3.71 4.32
CA SER A 69 -9.98 -2.68 3.62
C SER A 69 -8.48 -2.99 3.60
N GLY A 70 -7.92 -3.48 4.71
CA GLY A 70 -6.51 -3.87 4.81
C GLY A 70 -6.14 -5.02 3.86
N ASN A 71 -7.02 -6.03 3.74
CA ASN A 71 -6.83 -7.18 2.87
C ASN A 71 -6.80 -6.83 1.37
N LEU A 72 -7.33 -5.67 0.99
CA LEU A 72 -7.31 -5.16 -0.38
C LEU A 72 -6.03 -4.36 -0.72
N ALA A 73 -5.06 -4.27 0.19
CA ALA A 73 -3.85 -3.46 -0.02
C ALA A 73 -3.05 -3.87 -1.27
N GLY A 74 -2.88 -5.17 -1.53
CA GLY A 74 -2.20 -5.65 -2.74
C GLY A 74 -2.95 -5.30 -4.03
N VAL A 75 -4.28 -5.46 -4.02
CA VAL A 75 -5.18 -5.10 -5.14
C VAL A 75 -5.08 -3.60 -5.44
N ALA A 76 -5.15 -2.78 -4.40
CA ALA A 76 -5.05 -1.33 -4.50
C ALA A 76 -3.66 -0.90 -5.01
N ALA A 77 -2.58 -1.50 -4.49
CA ALA A 77 -1.22 -1.18 -4.91
C ALA A 77 -0.98 -1.51 -6.38
N ALA A 78 -1.31 -2.73 -6.82
CA ALA A 78 -1.11 -3.12 -8.21
C ALA A 78 -1.91 -2.24 -9.19
N SER A 79 -3.16 -1.92 -8.83
CA SER A 79 -4.03 -1.10 -9.68
C SER A 79 -3.54 0.36 -9.75
N LEU A 80 -3.35 1.02 -8.60
CA LEU A 80 -3.05 2.45 -8.55
C LEU A 80 -1.63 2.78 -9.01
N VAL A 81 -0.66 1.90 -8.75
CA VAL A 81 0.71 2.05 -9.25
C VAL A 81 0.73 2.00 -10.77
N ALA A 82 0.09 0.98 -11.37
CA ALA A 82 0.03 0.85 -12.82
C ALA A 82 -0.73 2.02 -13.48
N ILE A 83 -1.87 2.43 -12.91
CA ILE A 83 -2.64 3.60 -13.38
C ILE A 83 -1.78 4.86 -13.37
N ASN A 84 -1.09 5.14 -12.26
CA ASN A 84 -0.26 6.33 -12.14
C ASN A 84 0.94 6.30 -13.08
N MET A 85 1.45 5.12 -13.43
CA MET A 85 2.51 4.95 -14.43
C MET A 85 2.01 5.06 -15.87
N GLY A 86 0.68 5.09 -16.10
CA GLY A 86 0.05 5.33 -17.40
C GLY A 86 -0.59 4.11 -18.04
N ALA A 87 -0.72 2.99 -17.33
CA ALA A 87 -1.45 1.82 -17.83
C ALA A 87 -2.96 2.12 -17.98
N ASN A 88 -3.62 1.35 -18.86
CA ASN A 88 -5.07 1.43 -18.99
C ASN A 88 -5.75 1.04 -17.66
N PRO A 89 -6.68 1.85 -17.11
CA PRO A 89 -7.31 1.57 -15.82
C PRO A 89 -8.02 0.22 -15.74
N VAL A 90 -8.62 -0.25 -16.83
CA VAL A 90 -9.31 -1.54 -16.86
C VAL A 90 -8.31 -2.68 -16.71
N PHE A 91 -7.19 -2.64 -17.45
CA PHE A 91 -6.16 -3.69 -17.36
C PHE A 91 -5.39 -3.64 -16.04
N ALA A 92 -5.10 -2.44 -15.53
CA ALA A 92 -4.49 -2.26 -14.22
C ALA A 92 -5.38 -2.86 -13.11
N LEU A 93 -6.69 -2.63 -13.17
CA LEU A 93 -7.63 -3.21 -12.23
C LEU A 93 -7.74 -4.73 -12.37
N VAL A 94 -7.75 -5.26 -13.60
CA VAL A 94 -7.75 -6.73 -13.86
C VAL A 94 -6.54 -7.38 -13.19
N ALA A 95 -5.34 -6.80 -13.37
CA ALA A 95 -4.14 -7.29 -12.72
C ALA A 95 -4.19 -7.15 -11.20
N GLY A 96 -4.77 -6.06 -10.69
CA GLY A 96 -4.97 -5.87 -9.26
C GLY A 96 -5.89 -6.90 -8.64
N VAL A 97 -7.04 -7.18 -9.25
CA VAL A 97 -8.01 -8.18 -8.74
C VAL A 97 -7.40 -9.59 -8.69
N ALA A 98 -6.48 -9.91 -9.61
CA ALA A 98 -5.73 -11.17 -9.59
C ALA A 98 -4.77 -11.31 -8.38
N LEU A 99 -4.48 -10.21 -7.67
CA LEU A 99 -3.58 -10.17 -6.51
C LEU A 99 -4.36 -10.03 -5.18
N SER A 100 -5.62 -10.46 -5.16
CA SER A 100 -6.44 -10.49 -3.94
C SER A 100 -5.79 -11.34 -2.84
N GLY A 101 -5.81 -10.84 -1.61
CA GLY A 101 -5.20 -11.50 -0.45
C GLY A 101 -3.67 -11.41 -0.40
N ILE A 102 -3.04 -10.67 -1.32
CA ILE A 102 -1.60 -10.41 -1.32
C ILE A 102 -1.32 -9.06 -0.63
N GLY A 103 -0.16 -8.97 0.02
CA GLY A 103 0.27 -7.73 0.69
C GLY A 103 0.57 -6.58 -0.28
N ILE A 104 0.68 -5.38 0.29
CA ILE A 104 0.91 -4.14 -0.47
C ILE A 104 2.20 -4.16 -1.29
N LEU A 105 3.26 -4.79 -0.77
CA LEU A 105 4.59 -4.75 -1.40
C LEU A 105 4.69 -5.63 -2.65
N PRO A 106 4.22 -6.90 -2.65
CA PRO A 106 4.10 -7.64 -3.90
C PRO A 106 3.12 -6.99 -4.88
N GLY A 107 2.02 -6.39 -4.40
CA GLY A 107 1.11 -5.60 -5.24
C GLY A 107 1.79 -4.43 -5.92
N PHE A 108 2.63 -3.68 -5.19
CA PHE A 108 3.46 -2.61 -5.73
C PHE A 108 4.40 -3.10 -6.83
N ILE A 109 5.11 -4.21 -6.59
CA ILE A 109 6.03 -4.78 -7.58
C ILE A 109 5.26 -5.17 -8.85
N ALA A 110 4.12 -5.85 -8.70
CA ALA A 110 3.29 -6.24 -9.85
C ALA A 110 2.78 -5.02 -10.62
N GLY A 111 2.25 -4.02 -9.92
CA GLY A 111 1.80 -2.76 -10.51
C GLY A 111 2.91 -2.00 -11.24
N TYR A 112 4.13 -2.04 -10.70
CA TYR A 112 5.30 -1.42 -11.31
C TYR A 112 5.74 -2.14 -12.60
N VAL A 113 5.65 -3.47 -12.63
CA VAL A 113 6.01 -4.27 -13.82
C VAL A 113 5.04 -4.07 -14.98
N ILE A 114 3.75 -3.87 -14.69
CA ILE A 114 2.70 -3.73 -15.71
C ILE A 114 2.36 -2.26 -16.07
N GLY A 115 2.95 -1.29 -15.37
CA GLY A 115 2.69 0.16 -15.48
C GLY A 115 3.58 0.92 -16.46
#